data_AF-A0A5A7N638-F1
#
_entry.id   AF-A0A5A7N638-F1
#
_cell.length_a   1.000
_cell.length_b   1.000
_cell.length_c   1.000
_cell.angle_alpha   90.00
_cell.angle_beta   90.00
_cell.angle_gamma   90.00
#
_symmetry.space_group_name_H-M   'P 1'
#
loop_
_entity.id
_entity.type
_entity.pdbx_description
1 polymer ?
#
loop_
_entity_poly.entity_id
_entity_poly.type
_entity_poly.pdbx_seq_one_letter_code
_entity_poly.pdbx_strand_id
1 'polypeptide(L)'
;MALLSQASWPGNIRQLQNAVFLAMVMSDGPELTADDFPQLHPASPTAPKTAAEKAPHNPPTDRHPEPSTPAFSINLLDHSGSLRPLADLEAEIIAAAIRLHDGRLSEIARRLGIGRSTLYRRLDELGLSKDPEKLSR
;
A
#
# COMPACT_ATOMS: atom_id res chain seq x y z
N MET A 1 20.24 14.78 -12.65
CA MET A 1 20.18 13.81 -11.53
C MET A 1 19.85 14.42 -10.16
N ALA A 2 20.10 15.71 -9.87
CA ALA A 2 19.86 16.27 -8.54
C ALA A 2 18.36 16.38 -8.12
N LEU A 3 17.46 16.56 -9.09
CA LEU A 3 16.04 16.86 -8.84
C LEU A 3 15.27 15.66 -8.26
N LEU A 4 15.50 14.45 -8.78
CA LEU A 4 14.84 13.21 -8.31
C LEU A 4 15.31 12.79 -6.90
N SER A 5 16.57 13.06 -6.56
CA SER A 5 17.14 12.73 -5.25
C SER A 5 16.70 13.66 -4.13
N GLN A 6 16.24 14.88 -4.48
CA GLN A 6 15.76 15.87 -3.51
C GLN A 6 14.25 15.78 -3.27
N ALA A 7 13.53 15.08 -4.14
CA ALA A 7 12.10 14.83 -3.99
C ALA A 7 11.82 13.84 -2.85
N SER A 8 10.82 14.15 -2.01
CA SER A 8 10.32 13.21 -1.02
C SER A 8 9.39 12.21 -1.70
N TRP A 9 9.69 10.92 -1.60
CA TRP A 9 8.90 9.83 -2.16
C TRP A 9 8.20 9.03 -1.05
N PRO A 10 7.15 9.59 -0.40
CA PRO A 10 6.49 8.95 0.74
C PRO A 10 5.74 7.64 0.40
N GLY A 11 5.94 7.08 -0.79
CA GLY A 11 5.38 5.80 -1.25
C GLY A 11 6.35 4.91 -2.05
N ASN A 12 7.68 5.00 -1.83
CA ASN A 12 8.71 4.14 -2.45
C ASN A 12 8.76 4.16 -4.00
N ILE A 13 9.48 3.19 -4.59
CA ILE A 13 9.81 3.01 -6.03
C ILE A 13 8.61 3.21 -6.97
N ARG A 14 7.37 2.93 -6.53
CA ARG A 14 6.16 3.12 -7.34
C ARG A 14 5.92 4.58 -7.70
N GLN A 15 6.20 5.51 -6.79
CA GLN A 15 6.07 6.95 -7.07
C GLN A 15 7.17 7.43 -8.02
N LEU A 16 8.40 6.91 -7.88
CA LEU A 16 9.49 7.17 -8.81
C LEU A 16 9.16 6.62 -10.22
N GLN A 17 8.67 5.39 -10.31
CA GLN A 17 8.24 4.79 -11.58
C GLN A 17 7.13 5.59 -12.25
N ASN A 18 6.12 6.01 -11.49
CA ASN A 18 5.05 6.85 -12.04
C ASN A 18 5.57 8.21 -12.52
N ALA A 19 6.49 8.82 -11.76
CA ALA A 19 7.09 10.09 -12.14
C ALA A 19 7.92 9.98 -13.43
N VAL A 20 8.73 8.93 -13.57
CA VAL A 20 9.53 8.66 -14.78
C VAL A 20 8.63 8.28 -15.97
N PHE A 21 7.57 7.51 -15.74
CA PHE A 21 6.60 7.16 -16.77
C PHE A 21 5.88 8.39 -17.32
N LEU A 22 5.42 9.28 -16.44
CA LEU A 22 4.80 10.54 -16.86
C LEU A 22 5.80 11.44 -17.60
N ALA A 23 7.04 11.54 -17.13
CA ALA A 23 8.08 12.31 -17.81
C ALA A 23 8.35 11.77 -19.23
N MET A 24 8.38 10.45 -19.40
CA MET A 24 8.51 9.82 -20.73
C MET A 24 7.33 10.13 -21.66
N VAL A 25 6.11 10.23 -21.12
CA VAL A 25 4.91 10.57 -21.90
C VAL A 25 4.91 12.05 -22.29
N MET A 26 5.50 12.92 -21.47
CA MET A 26 5.53 14.37 -21.69
C MET A 26 6.76 14.85 -22.46
N SER A 27 7.81 14.03 -22.54
CA SER A 27 9.04 14.37 -23.26
C SER A 27 8.87 14.17 -24.77
N ASP A 28 9.04 15.24 -25.53
CA ASP A 28 9.09 15.20 -27.01
C ASP A 28 10.49 14.84 -27.57
N GLY A 29 11.48 14.66 -26.70
CA GLY A 29 12.89 14.45 -27.06
C GLY A 29 13.51 13.16 -26.49
N PRO A 30 14.76 12.84 -26.89
CA PRO A 30 15.46 11.64 -26.44
C PRO A 30 15.96 11.72 -24.98
N GLU A 31 15.87 12.89 -24.34
CA GLU A 31 16.35 13.13 -22.99
C GLU A 31 15.25 13.72 -22.11
N LEU A 32 15.13 13.22 -20.88
CA LEU A 32 14.23 13.76 -19.87
C LEU A 32 14.89 14.95 -19.16
N THR A 33 14.22 16.10 -19.25
CA THR A 33 14.61 17.36 -18.61
C THR A 33 13.84 17.57 -17.30
N ALA A 34 14.19 18.61 -16.54
CA ALA A 34 13.49 18.91 -15.28
C ALA A 34 12.04 19.35 -15.50
N ASP A 35 11.74 19.98 -16.63
CA ASP A 35 10.40 20.45 -17.02
C ASP A 35 9.42 19.28 -17.29
N ASP A 36 9.94 18.09 -17.58
CA ASP A 36 9.14 16.87 -17.77
C ASP A 36 8.60 16.28 -16.45
N PHE A 37 8.95 16.87 -15.30
CA PHE A 37 8.52 16.42 -13.97
C PHE A 37 7.62 17.45 -13.25
N PRO A 38 6.42 17.76 -13.77
CA PRO A 38 5.54 18.77 -13.19
C PRO A 38 5.08 18.44 -11.77
N GLN A 39 5.03 17.15 -11.41
CA GLN A 39 4.73 16.64 -10.08
C GLN A 39 5.81 16.91 -9.03
N LEU A 40 7.02 17.29 -9.45
CA LEU A 40 8.12 17.64 -8.56
C LEU A 40 8.23 19.15 -8.33
N HIS A 41 7.47 19.96 -9.07
CA HIS A 41 7.38 21.38 -8.78
C HIS A 41 6.53 21.60 -7.51
N PRO A 42 6.97 22.48 -6.60
CA PRO A 42 6.28 22.78 -5.35
C PRO A 42 4.88 23.42 -5.54
N ALA A 43 4.45 23.69 -6.78
CA ALA A 43 3.22 24.39 -7.12
C ALA A 43 2.18 23.53 -7.87
N SER A 44 2.37 22.20 -7.98
CA SER A 44 1.35 21.34 -8.60
C SER A 44 0.24 20.97 -7.59
N PRO A 45 -1.03 21.32 -7.84
CA PRO A 45 -2.12 21.07 -6.90
C PRO A 45 -2.68 19.65 -7.12
N THR A 46 -1.93 18.64 -6.68
CA THR A 46 -2.48 17.28 -6.53
C THR A 46 -2.23 16.83 -5.08
N ALA A 47 -3.17 17.24 -4.22
CA ALA A 47 -3.27 16.97 -2.78
C ALA A 47 -3.41 15.46 -2.46
N PRO A 48 -3.16 14.99 -1.20
CA PRO A 48 -3.21 15.78 0.04
C PRO A 48 -1.93 15.81 0.89
N LYS A 49 -1.79 16.99 1.49
CA LYS A 49 -0.85 17.37 2.54
C LYS A 49 -1.09 16.50 3.78
N THR A 50 -0.12 15.68 4.15
CA THR A 50 -0.01 15.15 5.51
C THR A 50 0.57 16.26 6.39
N ALA A 51 -0.29 17.14 6.89
CA ALA A 51 0.03 17.99 8.03
C ALA A 51 -0.42 17.26 9.28
N ALA A 52 0.47 16.42 9.83
CA ALA A 52 0.37 15.98 11.20
C ALA A 52 0.85 17.14 12.08
N GLU A 53 -0.07 17.98 12.54
CA GLU A 53 0.20 18.91 13.64
C GLU A 53 -0.93 18.84 14.68
N LYS A 54 -0.60 18.08 15.74
CA LYS A 54 -1.07 18.16 17.14
C LYS A 54 -2.59 18.11 17.42
N ALA A 55 -3.00 17.01 18.06
CA ALA A 55 -4.22 16.92 18.88
C ALA A 55 -4.23 18.02 19.97
N PRO A 56 -5.40 18.62 20.32
CA PRO A 56 -6.40 17.91 21.14
C PRO A 56 -7.89 18.26 20.85
N HIS A 57 -8.79 17.36 21.28
CA HIS A 57 -10.21 17.59 21.64
C HIS A 57 -11.32 17.32 20.56
N ASN A 58 -12.28 16.43 20.90
CA ASN A 58 -13.51 16.06 20.14
C ASN A 58 -14.65 17.12 20.29
N PRO A 59 -15.88 16.92 19.72
CA PRO A 59 -16.35 17.11 18.34
C PRO A 59 -17.46 18.23 18.26
N PRO A 60 -17.97 18.70 17.09
CA PRO A 60 -19.06 18.00 16.40
C PRO A 60 -19.07 18.13 14.85
N THR A 61 -19.62 17.10 14.20
CA THR A 61 -20.45 17.11 12.99
C THR A 61 -20.23 18.21 11.94
N ASP A 62 -19.50 17.88 10.86
CA ASP A 62 -20.06 17.99 9.51
C ASP A 62 -19.46 16.92 8.60
N ARG A 63 -20.26 16.45 7.65
CA ARG A 63 -20.17 15.13 7.03
C ARG A 63 -19.09 15.08 5.96
N HIS A 64 -17.93 14.50 6.25
CA HIS A 64 -17.22 13.76 5.21
C HIS A 64 -17.69 12.30 5.26
N PRO A 65 -18.12 11.70 4.13
CA PRO A 65 -18.18 10.26 4.04
C PRO A 65 -16.72 9.79 4.01
N GLU A 66 -16.14 9.53 5.18
CA GLU A 66 -15.00 8.62 5.27
C GLU A 66 -15.43 7.35 4.52
N PRO A 67 -14.79 6.94 3.40
CA PRO A 67 -14.99 5.60 2.94
C PRO A 67 -14.54 4.74 4.12
N SER A 68 -15.48 4.05 4.75
CA SER A 68 -15.24 3.08 5.81
C SER A 68 -14.42 1.93 5.23
N THR A 69 -13.16 2.17 4.88
CA THR A 69 -12.20 1.09 4.67
C THR A 69 -11.99 0.48 6.04
N PRO A 70 -12.25 -0.83 6.22
CA PRO A 70 -11.95 -1.50 7.46
C PRO A 70 -10.44 -1.37 7.68
N ALA A 71 -10.03 -0.58 8.68
CA ALA A 71 -8.65 -0.48 9.11
C ALA A 71 -8.28 -1.81 9.77
N PHE A 72 -7.72 -2.73 8.99
CA PHE A 72 -7.20 -3.99 9.53
C PHE A 72 -5.87 -3.73 10.23
N SER A 73 -5.84 -4.01 11.53
CA SER A 73 -4.65 -3.84 12.36
C SER A 73 -4.03 -5.22 12.64
N ILE A 74 -2.79 -5.43 12.22
CA ILE A 74 -2.00 -6.61 12.58
C ILE A 74 -1.23 -6.31 13.85
N ASN A 75 -1.30 -7.20 14.84
CA ASN A 75 -0.45 -7.10 16.02
C ASN A 75 0.92 -7.73 15.74
N LEU A 76 1.96 -6.90 15.74
CA LEU A 76 3.34 -7.31 15.49
C LEU A 76 3.97 -8.03 16.71
N LEU A 77 3.47 -7.74 17.90
CA LEU A 77 3.99 -8.29 19.15
C LEU A 77 3.03 -9.33 19.70
N ASP A 78 3.57 -10.31 20.43
CA ASP A 78 2.76 -11.21 21.22
C ASP A 78 2.36 -10.57 22.56
N HIS A 79 1.56 -11.30 23.35
CA HIS A 79 1.18 -10.92 24.71
C HIS A 79 2.35 -10.71 25.69
N SER A 80 3.57 -11.18 25.37
CA SER A 80 4.78 -10.98 26.15
C SER A 80 5.60 -9.77 25.68
N GLY A 81 5.17 -9.07 24.62
CA GLY A 81 5.90 -7.96 24.03
C GLY A 81 7.07 -8.41 23.14
N SER A 82 7.12 -9.69 22.73
CA SER A 82 8.12 -10.19 21.78
C SER A 82 7.60 -10.16 20.35
N LEU A 83 8.50 -10.00 19.38
CA LEU A 83 8.12 -10.02 17.97
C LEU A 83 7.58 -11.40 17.60
N ARG A 84 6.43 -11.40 16.94
CA ARG A 84 5.82 -12.63 16.43
C ARG A 84 6.60 -13.16 15.22
N PRO A 85 6.63 -14.48 15.02
CA PRO A 85 7.19 -15.07 13.82
C PRO A 85 6.55 -14.50 12.56
N LEU A 86 7.38 -14.28 11.53
CA LEU A 86 6.89 -13.76 10.24
C LEU A 86 5.81 -14.66 9.62
N ALA A 87 5.91 -15.99 9.80
CA ALA A 87 4.92 -16.93 9.29
C ALA A 87 3.50 -16.68 9.83
N ASP A 88 3.38 -16.34 11.11
CA ASP A 88 2.08 -16.07 11.74
C ASP A 88 1.47 -14.76 11.23
N LEU A 89 2.32 -13.74 11.08
CA LEU A 89 1.93 -12.45 10.53
C LEU A 89 1.54 -12.58 9.04
N GLU A 90 2.30 -13.33 8.26
CA GLU A 90 2.00 -13.66 6.86
C GLU A 90 0.65 -14.38 6.75
N ALA A 91 0.37 -15.34 7.64
CA ALA A 91 -0.90 -16.05 7.66
C ALA A 91 -2.09 -15.12 7.89
N GLU A 92 -1.99 -14.19 8.84
CA GLU A 92 -3.04 -13.21 9.10
C GLU A 92 -3.26 -12.24 7.94
N ILE A 93 -2.18 -11.77 7.30
CA ILE A 93 -2.24 -10.87 6.15
C ILE A 93 -2.91 -11.57 4.97
N ILE A 94 -2.50 -12.81 4.67
CA ILE A 94 -3.05 -13.59 3.56
C ILE A 94 -4.52 -13.92 3.84
N ALA A 95 -4.85 -14.33 5.07
CA ALA A 95 -6.21 -14.60 5.50
C ALA A 95 -7.13 -13.38 5.36
N ALA A 96 -6.67 -12.22 5.83
CA ALA A 96 -7.42 -10.97 5.70
C ALA A 96 -7.62 -10.57 4.24
N ALA A 97 -6.58 -10.73 3.40
CA ALA A 97 -6.69 -10.45 1.97
C ALA A 97 -7.68 -11.39 1.26
N ILE A 98 -7.74 -12.67 1.65
CA ILE A 98 -8.73 -13.63 1.13
C ILE A 98 -10.15 -13.18 1.49
N ARG A 99 -10.38 -12.77 2.75
CA ARG A 99 -11.68 -12.28 3.22
C ARG A 99 -12.10 -10.98 2.52
N LEU A 100 -11.17 -10.04 2.32
CA LEU A 100 -11.46 -8.74 1.69
C LEU A 100 -11.76 -8.84 0.19
N HIS A 101 -11.21 -9.86 -0.48
CA HIS A 101 -11.27 -10.00 -1.94
C HIS A 101 -12.04 -11.25 -2.40
N ASP A 102 -12.87 -11.84 -1.55
CA ASP A 102 -13.71 -13.01 -1.85
C ASP A 102 -12.93 -14.17 -2.50
N GLY A 103 -11.70 -14.42 -2.03
CA GLY A 103 -10.86 -15.50 -2.58
C GLY A 103 -10.33 -15.27 -4.00
N ARG A 104 -10.37 -14.04 -4.55
CA ARG A 104 -9.78 -13.69 -5.86
C ARG A 104 -8.24 -13.69 -5.80
N LEU A 105 -7.63 -14.87 -5.79
CA LEU A 105 -6.18 -15.08 -5.58
C LEU A 105 -5.27 -14.26 -6.53
N SER A 106 -5.66 -14.07 -7.78
CA SER A 106 -4.90 -13.23 -8.71
C SER A 106 -4.85 -11.76 -8.30
N GLU A 107 -5.96 -11.24 -7.75
CA GLU A 107 -6.05 -9.87 -7.25
C GLU A 107 -5.29 -9.70 -5.94
N ILE A 108 -5.38 -10.72 -5.06
CA ILE A 108 -4.64 -10.78 -3.80
C ILE A 108 -3.13 -10.78 -4.06
N ALA A 109 -2.64 -11.65 -4.95
CA ALA A 109 -1.22 -11.71 -5.31
C ALA A 109 -0.71 -10.34 -5.82
N ARG A 110 -1.48 -9.71 -6.71
CA ARG A 110 -1.17 -8.38 -7.26
C ARG A 110 -1.12 -7.31 -6.18
N ARG A 111 -2.05 -7.31 -5.23
CA ARG A 111 -2.13 -6.32 -4.14
C ARG A 111 -1.07 -6.52 -3.07
N LEU A 112 -0.74 -7.78 -2.77
CA LEU A 112 0.37 -8.14 -1.88
C LEU A 112 1.74 -7.95 -2.54
N GLY A 113 1.79 -7.72 -3.86
CA GLY A 113 3.03 -7.51 -4.60
C GLY A 113 3.87 -8.78 -4.79
N ILE A 114 3.25 -9.95 -4.70
CA ILE A 114 3.91 -11.26 -4.84
C ILE A 114 3.43 -12.00 -6.08
N GLY A 115 4.27 -12.91 -6.59
CA GLY A 115 3.87 -13.80 -7.68
C GLY A 115 2.74 -14.74 -7.25
N ARG A 116 1.86 -15.11 -8.19
CA ARG A 116 0.78 -16.09 -7.92
C ARG A 116 1.33 -17.44 -7.44
N SER A 117 2.42 -17.92 -8.02
CA SER A 117 3.09 -19.15 -7.60
C SER A 117 3.59 -19.07 -6.16
N THR A 118 4.13 -17.91 -5.75
CA THR A 118 4.53 -17.65 -4.37
C THR A 118 3.33 -17.65 -3.43
N LEU A 119 2.23 -17.01 -3.81
CA LEU A 119 1.01 -17.02 -3.03
C LEU A 119 0.48 -18.44 -2.83
N TYR A 120 0.39 -19.25 -3.90
CA TYR A 120 -0.04 -20.65 -3.79
C TYR A 120 0.87 -21.48 -2.88
N ARG A 121 2.19 -21.32 -3.00
CA ARG A 121 3.14 -22.02 -2.13
C ARG A 121 2.96 -21.63 -0.66
N ARG A 122 2.74 -20.34 -0.38
CA ARG A 122 2.47 -19.85 0.98
C ARG A 122 1.15 -20.36 1.52
N LEU A 123 0.08 -20.44 0.71
CA LEU A 123 -1.19 -21.02 1.18
C LEU A 123 -1.02 -22.49 1.59
N ASP A 124 -0.24 -23.27 0.83
CA ASP A 124 0.03 -24.67 1.13
C ASP A 124 0.89 -24.83 2.40
N GLU A 125 1.99 -24.05 2.51
CA GLU A 125 2.86 -24.01 3.69
C GLU A 125 2.12 -23.62 4.98
N LEU A 126 1.13 -22.74 4.87
CA LEU A 126 0.34 -22.21 5.99
C LEU A 126 -0.96 -22.99 6.24
N GLY A 127 -1.29 -23.99 5.41
CA GLY A 127 -2.54 -24.75 5.50
C GLY A 127 -3.80 -23.90 5.26
N LEU A 128 -3.66 -22.75 4.59
CA LEU A 128 -4.75 -21.79 4.36
C LEU A 128 -5.55 -22.17 3.10
N SER A 129 -6.88 -22.25 3.24
CA SER A 129 -7.79 -22.45 2.11
C SER A 129 -8.14 -21.13 1.43
N LYS A 130 -8.34 -21.16 0.11
CA LYS A 130 -8.81 -20.03 -0.70
C LYS A 130 -10.28 -19.65 -0.47
N ASP A 131 -11.04 -20.54 0.17
CA ASP A 131 -12.47 -20.37 0.47
C ASP A 131 -12.62 -19.55 1.76
N PRO A 132 -13.18 -18.32 1.72
CA PRO A 132 -13.30 -17.47 2.91
C PRO A 132 -14.20 -18.09 4.00
N GLU A 133 -15.17 -18.92 3.62
CA GLU A 133 -16.07 -19.62 4.56
C GLU A 133 -15.36 -20.69 5.40
N LYS A 134 -14.31 -21.33 4.88
CA LYS A 134 -13.53 -22.33 5.62
C LYS A 134 -12.54 -21.70 6.60
N LEU A 135 -12.31 -20.39 6.48
CA LEU A 135 -11.35 -19.64 7.30
C LEU A 135 -11.99 -19.03 8.55
N SER A 136 -13.30 -19.23 8.76
CA SER A 136 -14.06 -18.73 9.91
C SER A 136 -14.43 -19.81 10.92
N ARG A 137 -13.83 -21.00 10.85
CA ARG A 137 -14.13 -22.15 11.71
C ARG A 137 -12.93 -22.54 12.57
#